data_AF-A0A9D8IEE8-F1
#
_entry.id   AF-A0A9D8IEE8-F1
#
_cell.length_a   1.000
_cell.length_b   1.000
_cell.length_c   1.000
_cell.angle_alpha   90.00
_cell.angle_beta   90.00
_cell.angle_gamma   90.00
#
_symmetry.space_group_name_H-M   'P 1'
#
loop_
_entity.id
_entity.type
_entity.pdbx_description
1 polymer ?
#
loop_
_entity_poly.entity_id
_entity_poly.type
_entity_poly.pdbx_seq_one_letter_code
_entity_poly.pdbx_strand_id
1 'polypeptide(L)'
;MKTGSKKRNIAPIRLPKYDFTIRAPEFQKEGEEFVIWFFEGILEKIPDYVECLMYLGNAYTEMGMHEKGLRIDQKLSRLRKDDPVVHYNLACSYALLDNIEAAFAALEKAIELGYKDAHHMKHDKDLDVLREDARFKKLMKKILKES
;
A
#
# COMPACT_ATOMS: atom_id res chain seq x y z
N MET A 1 -47.56 -61.75 -22.75
CA MET A 1 -46.11 -61.45 -22.72
C MET A 1 -45.86 -60.23 -21.84
N LYS A 2 -45.33 -60.40 -20.63
CA LYS A 2 -44.90 -59.27 -19.77
C LYS A 2 -43.38 -59.28 -19.71
N THR A 3 -42.73 -58.39 -20.45
CA THR A 3 -41.27 -58.18 -20.39
C THR A 3 -40.96 -57.34 -19.16
N GLY A 4 -40.47 -57.99 -18.11
CA GLY A 4 -40.02 -57.34 -16.89
C GLY A 4 -38.79 -56.47 -17.15
N SER A 5 -38.94 -55.16 -16.99
CA SER A 5 -37.83 -54.20 -16.99
C SER A 5 -36.91 -54.50 -15.80
N LYS A 6 -35.77 -55.14 -16.06
CA LYS A 6 -34.68 -55.26 -15.08
C LYS A 6 -34.13 -53.85 -14.83
N LYS A 7 -34.62 -53.19 -13.78
CA LYS A 7 -33.97 -51.99 -13.22
C LYS A 7 -32.53 -52.38 -12.89
N ARG A 8 -31.58 -51.90 -13.68
CA ARG A 8 -30.15 -52.08 -13.39
C ARG A 8 -29.88 -51.25 -12.13
N ASN A 9 -29.66 -51.92 -11.01
CA ASN A 9 -29.12 -51.30 -9.81
C ASN A 9 -27.68 -50.89 -10.13
N ILE A 10 -27.51 -49.65 -10.58
CA ILE A 10 -26.18 -49.06 -10.71
C ILE A 10 -25.79 -48.68 -9.28
N ALA A 11 -24.77 -49.35 -8.74
CA ALA A 11 -24.21 -48.96 -7.45
C ALA A 11 -23.78 -47.48 -7.51
N PRO A 12 -23.97 -46.69 -6.44
CA PRO A 12 -23.55 -45.29 -6.45
C PRO A 12 -22.05 -45.21 -6.71
N ILE A 13 -21.67 -44.55 -7.81
CA ILE A 13 -20.26 -44.24 -8.09
C ILE A 13 -19.83 -43.21 -7.05
N ARG A 14 -19.04 -43.66 -6.06
CA ARG A 14 -18.36 -42.74 -5.15
C ARG A 14 -17.10 -42.24 -5.84
N LEU A 15 -17.13 -40.98 -6.27
CA LEU A 15 -15.91 -40.29 -6.67
C LEU A 15 -14.98 -40.18 -5.45
N PRO A 16 -13.66 -40.38 -5.61
CA PRO A 16 -12.72 -40.14 -4.52
C PRO A 16 -12.83 -38.67 -4.07
N LYS A 17 -12.71 -38.43 -2.77
CA LYS A 17 -12.50 -37.07 -2.26
C LYS A 17 -11.16 -36.58 -2.81
N TYR A 18 -11.20 -35.60 -3.70
CA TYR A 18 -9.99 -34.91 -4.15
C TYR A 18 -9.66 -33.85 -3.11
N ASP A 19 -8.61 -34.09 -2.34
CA ASP A 19 -8.00 -33.08 -1.49
C ASP A 19 -6.84 -32.44 -2.25
N PHE A 20 -7.00 -31.17 -2.63
CA PHE A 20 -5.90 -30.39 -3.19
C PHE A 20 -5.09 -29.81 -2.03
N THR A 21 -3.91 -30.37 -1.77
CA THR A 21 -2.93 -29.70 -0.92
C THR A 21 -2.19 -28.67 -1.78
N ILE A 22 -2.54 -27.39 -1.67
CA ILE A 22 -1.75 -26.33 -2.29
C ILE A 22 -0.43 -26.23 -1.50
N ARG A 23 0.64 -26.79 -2.06
CA ARG A 23 2.01 -26.79 -1.47
C ARG A 23 2.91 -25.70 -2.07
N ALA A 24 2.33 -24.77 -2.79
CA ALA A 24 3.03 -23.59 -3.28
C ALA A 24 3.21 -22.62 -2.10
N PRO A 25 4.46 -22.31 -1.67
CA PRO A 25 4.73 -21.42 -0.55
C PRO A 25 4.05 -20.05 -0.68
N GLU A 26 3.80 -19.62 -1.91
CA GLU A 26 3.13 -18.36 -2.25
C GLU A 26 1.67 -18.31 -1.77
N PHE A 27 1.00 -19.46 -1.65
CA PHE A 27 -0.37 -19.57 -1.13
C PHE A 27 -0.42 -19.81 0.38
N GLN A 28 0.73 -19.78 1.07
CA GLN A 28 0.82 -19.80 2.53
C GLN A 28 1.00 -18.40 3.12
N LYS A 29 1.12 -17.36 2.29
CA LYS A 29 1.18 -15.96 2.72
C LYS A 29 -0.18 -15.53 3.25
N GLU A 30 -0.19 -14.86 4.39
CA GLU A 30 -1.40 -14.34 5.03
C GLU A 30 -1.23 -12.83 5.34
N GLY A 31 -2.34 -12.12 5.50
CA GLY A 31 -2.34 -10.68 5.82
C GLY A 31 -1.51 -9.85 4.84
N GLU A 32 -0.72 -8.92 5.38
CA GLU A 32 0.12 -7.99 4.60
C GLU A 32 1.17 -8.68 3.72
N GLU A 33 1.63 -9.88 4.09
CA GLU A 33 2.59 -10.62 3.27
C GLU A 33 1.97 -11.06 1.94
N PHE A 34 0.68 -11.47 1.97
CA PHE A 34 -0.07 -11.78 0.76
C PHE A 34 -0.33 -10.52 -0.07
N VAL A 35 -0.71 -9.42 0.59
CA VAL A 35 -0.99 -8.13 -0.07
C VAL A 35 0.24 -7.65 -0.84
N ILE A 36 1.40 -7.65 -0.20
CA ILE A 36 2.68 -7.28 -0.81
C ILE A 36 2.97 -8.19 -2.02
N TRP A 37 2.92 -9.50 -1.84
CA TRP A 37 3.21 -10.46 -2.92
C TRP A 37 2.26 -10.28 -4.12
N PHE A 38 0.96 -10.10 -3.85
CA PHE A 38 -0.05 -9.93 -4.89
C PHE A 38 0.19 -8.65 -5.70
N PHE A 39 0.45 -7.52 -5.03
CA PHE A 39 0.72 -6.25 -5.70
C PHE A 39 2.09 -6.23 -6.40
N GLU A 40 3.13 -6.84 -5.83
CA GLU A 40 4.41 -7.02 -6.52
C GLU A 40 4.20 -7.78 -7.84
N GLY A 41 3.43 -8.87 -7.84
CA GLY A 41 3.12 -9.64 -9.05
C GLY A 41 2.32 -8.86 -10.11
N ILE A 42 1.41 -7.96 -9.70
CA ILE A 42 0.72 -7.06 -10.63
C ILE A 42 1.70 -6.08 -11.26
N LEU A 43 2.58 -5.48 -10.45
CA LEU A 43 3.53 -4.47 -10.91
C LEU A 43 4.65 -5.06 -11.77
N GLU A 44 4.93 -6.35 -11.70
CA GLU A 44 5.79 -7.03 -12.69
C GLU A 44 5.23 -6.94 -14.11
N LYS A 45 3.90 -6.92 -14.26
CA LYS A 45 3.22 -6.84 -15.56
C LYS A 45 2.86 -5.41 -15.94
N ILE A 46 2.49 -4.60 -14.97
CA ILE A 46 2.05 -3.21 -15.16
C ILE A 46 2.81 -2.32 -14.17
N PRO A 47 4.08 -1.98 -14.46
CA PRO A 47 4.95 -1.33 -13.47
C PRO A 47 4.45 0.02 -12.96
N ASP A 48 3.71 0.76 -13.78
CA ASP A 48 3.29 2.13 -13.49
C ASP A 48 1.81 2.22 -13.11
N TYR A 49 1.20 1.12 -12.66
CA TYR A 49 -0.17 1.12 -12.15
C TYR A 49 -0.23 1.86 -10.81
N VAL A 50 -0.64 3.14 -10.87
CA VAL A 50 -0.57 4.10 -9.76
C VAL A 50 -1.30 3.60 -8.51
N GLU A 51 -2.53 3.11 -8.66
CA GLU A 51 -3.35 2.66 -7.54
C GLU A 51 -2.69 1.47 -6.84
N CYS A 52 -2.13 0.54 -7.60
CA CYS A 52 -1.38 -0.60 -7.07
C CYS A 52 -0.09 -0.17 -6.34
N LEU A 53 0.62 0.83 -6.89
CA LEU A 53 1.79 1.41 -6.21
C LEU A 53 1.39 2.06 -4.89
N MET A 54 0.27 2.79 -4.83
CA MET A 54 -0.21 3.41 -3.58
C MET A 54 -0.48 2.37 -2.49
N TYR A 55 -1.19 1.29 -2.82
CA TYR A 55 -1.46 0.22 -1.86
C TYR A 55 -0.18 -0.51 -1.42
N LEU A 56 0.73 -0.79 -2.35
CA LEU A 56 1.99 -1.46 -2.03
C LEU A 56 2.90 -0.59 -1.15
N GLY A 57 2.95 0.71 -1.40
CA GLY A 57 3.71 1.67 -0.57
C GLY A 57 3.22 1.65 0.87
N ASN A 58 1.90 1.73 1.08
CA ASN A 58 1.29 1.65 2.41
C ASN A 58 1.59 0.32 3.11
N ALA A 59 1.41 -0.82 2.41
CA ALA A 59 1.69 -2.14 2.96
C ALA A 59 3.16 -2.30 3.39
N TYR A 60 4.11 -1.76 2.61
CA TYR A 60 5.52 -1.75 3.01
C TYR A 60 5.76 -0.92 4.27
N THR A 61 5.15 0.26 4.38
CA THR A 61 5.29 1.13 5.55
C THR A 61 4.71 0.48 6.81
N GLU A 62 3.52 -0.12 6.72
CA GLU A 62 2.89 -0.84 7.84
C GLU A 62 3.72 -2.03 8.32
N MET A 63 4.42 -2.71 7.41
CA MET A 63 5.33 -3.82 7.72
C MET A 63 6.73 -3.36 8.16
N GLY A 64 6.96 -2.06 8.35
CA GLY A 64 8.26 -1.50 8.73
C GLY A 64 9.33 -1.54 7.63
N MET A 65 8.95 -1.87 6.39
CA MET A 65 9.85 -1.93 5.24
C MET A 65 10.04 -0.54 4.61
N HIS A 66 10.41 0.45 5.44
CA HIS A 66 10.41 1.87 5.07
C HIS A 66 11.26 2.20 3.84
N GLU A 67 12.41 1.53 3.63
CA GLU A 67 13.20 1.71 2.40
C GLU A 67 12.45 1.29 1.13
N LYS A 68 11.64 0.23 1.20
CA LYS A 68 10.80 -0.20 0.07
C LYS A 68 9.68 0.82 -0.15
N GLY A 69 9.00 1.25 0.92
CA GLY A 69 7.98 2.30 0.88
C GLY A 69 8.50 3.57 0.21
N LEU A 70 9.67 4.06 0.64
CA LEU A 70 10.31 5.24 0.04
C LEU A 70 10.54 5.09 -1.47
N ARG A 71 11.01 3.92 -1.94
CA ARG A 71 11.21 3.70 -3.39
C ARG A 71 9.90 3.80 -4.18
N ILE A 72 8.80 3.33 -3.59
CA ILE A 72 7.46 3.43 -4.18
C ILE A 72 7.00 4.88 -4.20
N ASP A 73 7.10 5.61 -3.09
CA ASP A 73 6.68 7.02 -3.04
C ASP A 73 7.51 7.92 -3.95
N GLN A 74 8.81 7.66 -4.09
CA GLN A 74 9.66 8.32 -5.08
C GLN A 74 9.20 8.03 -6.52
N LYS A 75 8.70 6.82 -6.78
CA LYS A 75 8.14 6.47 -8.08
C LYS A 75 6.81 7.18 -8.32
N LEU A 76 5.91 7.16 -7.33
CA LEU A 76 4.63 7.85 -7.38
C LEU A 76 4.83 9.36 -7.61
N SER A 77 5.78 10.00 -6.94
CA SER A 77 6.04 11.44 -7.11
C SER A 77 6.52 11.80 -8.52
N ARG A 78 7.13 10.86 -9.25
CA ARG A 78 7.46 11.04 -10.68
C ARG A 78 6.25 10.87 -11.60
N LEU A 79 5.35 9.95 -11.25
CA LEU A 79 4.14 9.65 -12.03
C LEU A 79 3.03 10.69 -11.81
N ARG A 80 2.93 11.22 -10.59
CA ARG A 80 1.89 12.15 -10.11
C ARG A 80 2.55 13.39 -9.50
N LYS A 81 3.27 14.14 -10.35
CA LYS A 81 4.10 15.28 -9.93
C LYS A 81 3.32 16.41 -9.26
N ASP A 82 2.05 16.55 -9.59
CA ASP A 82 1.17 17.62 -9.11
C ASP A 82 0.18 17.15 -8.05
N ASP A 83 0.32 15.91 -7.56
CA ASP A 83 -0.55 15.36 -6.52
C ASP A 83 0.01 15.71 -5.12
N PRO A 84 -0.69 16.57 -4.35
CA PRO A 84 -0.22 16.97 -3.02
C PRO A 84 -0.13 15.79 -2.04
N VAL A 85 -1.00 14.77 -2.16
CA VAL A 85 -1.03 13.62 -1.26
C VAL A 85 0.20 12.74 -1.48
N VAL A 86 0.62 12.56 -2.74
CA VAL A 86 1.82 11.79 -3.08
C VAL A 86 3.09 12.42 -2.49
N HIS A 87 3.21 13.75 -2.55
CA HIS A 87 4.36 14.44 -1.93
C HIS A 87 4.29 14.44 -0.41
N TYR A 88 3.09 14.46 0.18
CA TYR A 88 2.92 14.28 1.63
C TYR A 88 3.40 12.89 2.08
N ASN A 89 2.95 11.83 1.43
CA ASN A 89 3.39 10.46 1.74
C ASN A 89 4.91 10.30 1.54
N LEU A 90 5.48 10.91 0.49
CA LEU A 90 6.92 10.93 0.29
C LEU A 90 7.67 11.61 1.46
N ALA A 91 7.10 12.68 2.04
CA ALA A 91 7.66 13.31 3.23
C ALA A 91 7.63 12.38 4.44
N CYS A 92 6.52 11.66 4.66
CA CYS A 92 6.39 10.64 5.69
C CYS A 92 7.44 9.53 5.53
N SER A 93 7.60 9.00 4.32
CA SER A 93 8.62 7.98 4.01
C SER A 93 10.06 8.45 4.27
N TYR A 94 10.38 9.72 3.97
CA TYR A 94 11.70 10.28 4.32
C TYR A 94 11.86 10.47 5.83
N ALA A 95 10.81 10.91 6.53
CA ALA A 95 10.84 11.13 7.97
C ALA A 95 11.03 9.82 8.74
N LEU A 96 10.36 8.74 8.34
CA LEU A 96 10.53 7.39 8.90
C LEU A 96 11.94 6.82 8.73
N LEU A 97 12.74 7.38 7.81
CA LEU A 97 14.14 7.03 7.56
C LEU A 97 15.12 8.09 8.08
N ASP A 98 14.67 9.00 8.95
CA ASP A 98 15.45 10.11 9.52
C ASP A 98 16.12 11.02 8.48
N ASN A 99 15.61 11.03 7.24
CA ASN A 99 16.10 11.94 6.20
C ASN A 99 15.38 13.29 6.27
N ILE A 100 15.69 14.04 7.33
CA ILE A 100 14.99 15.26 7.74
C ILE A 100 14.90 16.31 6.63
N GLU A 101 15.99 16.55 5.91
CA GLU A 101 16.03 17.58 4.87
C GLU A 101 15.17 17.20 3.65
N ALA A 102 15.20 15.93 3.23
CA ALA A 102 14.36 15.46 2.14
C ALA A 102 12.87 15.44 2.54
N ALA A 103 12.58 15.10 3.81
CA ALA A 103 11.23 15.13 4.34
C ALA A 103 10.64 16.54 4.29
N PHE A 104 11.38 17.57 4.75
CA PHE A 104 10.91 18.95 4.66
C PHE A 104 10.73 19.43 3.23
N ALA A 105 11.64 19.10 2.31
CA ALA A 105 11.50 19.46 0.92
C ALA A 105 10.23 18.86 0.28
N ALA A 106 9.92 17.60 0.58
CA ALA A 106 8.70 16.95 0.12
C ALA A 106 7.45 17.55 0.77
N LEU A 107 7.50 17.86 2.06
CA LEU A 107 6.37 18.44 2.81
C LEU A 107 6.04 19.87 2.33
N GLU A 108 7.07 20.68 2.08
CA GLU A 108 6.92 22.01 1.47
C GLU A 108 6.25 21.90 0.10
N LYS A 109 6.72 20.95 -0.73
CA LYS A 109 6.14 20.70 -2.05
C LYS A 109 4.68 20.27 -1.97
N ALA A 110 4.34 19.39 -1.03
CA ALA A 110 2.96 18.95 -0.81
C ALA A 110 2.04 20.14 -0.49
N ILE A 111 2.48 21.03 0.41
CA ILE A 111 1.71 22.22 0.80
C ILE A 111 1.57 23.21 -0.37
N GLU A 112 2.63 23.42 -1.16
CA GLU A 112 2.56 24.24 -2.37
C GLU A 112 1.57 23.71 -3.41
N LEU A 113 1.42 22.39 -3.50
CA LEU A 113 0.44 21.72 -4.36
C LEU A 113 -0.97 21.67 -3.76
N GLY A 114 -1.17 22.22 -2.57
CA GLY A 114 -2.48 22.37 -1.93
C GLY A 114 -2.80 21.34 -0.85
N TYR A 115 -1.81 20.59 -0.35
CA TYR A 115 -2.01 19.76 0.85
C TYR A 115 -2.34 20.66 2.05
N LYS A 116 -3.50 20.43 2.68
CA LYS A 116 -4.03 21.30 3.73
C LYS A 116 -4.66 20.58 4.92
N ASP A 117 -4.51 19.26 5.02
CA ASP A 117 -5.01 18.52 6.18
C ASP A 117 -4.05 18.69 7.38
N ALA A 118 -4.15 19.86 8.02
CA ALA A 118 -3.39 20.17 9.23
C ALA A 118 -3.74 19.25 10.39
N HIS A 119 -4.98 18.75 10.46
CA HIS A 119 -5.37 17.85 11.53
C HIS A 119 -4.63 16.51 11.39
N HIS A 120 -4.61 15.94 10.19
CA HIS A 120 -3.86 14.72 9.93
C HIS A 120 -2.35 14.93 10.15
N MET A 121 -1.75 15.94 9.51
CA MET A 121 -0.31 16.23 9.61
C MET A 121 0.18 16.38 11.05
N LYS A 122 -0.65 16.97 11.93
CA LYS A 122 -0.29 17.17 13.35
C LYS A 122 -0.19 15.86 14.13
N HIS A 123 -1.03 14.88 13.80
CA HIS A 123 -1.17 13.62 14.56
C HIS A 123 -0.53 12.41 13.86
N ASP A 124 -0.10 12.59 12.61
CA ASP A 124 0.63 11.58 11.88
C ASP A 124 1.96 11.28 12.59
N LYS A 125 2.16 9.99 12.91
CA LYS A 125 3.32 9.51 13.66
C LYS A 125 4.57 9.46 12.81
N ASP A 126 4.41 9.34 11.49
CA ASP A 126 5.53 9.29 10.56
C ASP A 126 6.35 10.60 10.60
N LEU A 127 5.71 11.70 10.99
CA LEU A 127 6.31 13.02 11.10
C LEU A 127 6.78 13.37 12.52
N ASP A 128 6.78 12.41 13.46
CA ASP A 128 7.17 12.64 14.87
C ASP A 128 8.57 13.29 14.96
N VAL A 129 9.51 12.81 14.14
CA VAL A 129 10.90 13.31 14.09
C VAL A 129 11.00 14.77 13.65
N LEU A 130 9.99 15.30 12.94
CA LEU A 130 9.95 16.67 12.45
C LEU A 130 9.23 17.63 13.42
N ARG A 131 8.42 17.10 14.35
CA ARG A 131 7.40 17.89 15.05
C ARG A 131 7.96 19.03 15.90
N GLU A 132 9.15 18.85 16.46
CA GLU A 132 9.80 19.87 17.27
C GLU A 132 10.59 20.91 16.49
N ASP A 133 10.90 20.65 15.21
CA ASP A 133 11.62 21.56 14.34
C ASP A 133 10.79 22.84 14.10
N ALA A 134 11.47 23.99 14.11
CA ALA A 134 10.86 25.30 13.86
C ALA A 134 10.22 25.39 12.46
N ARG A 135 10.78 24.69 11.46
CA ARG A 135 10.25 24.58 10.10
C ARG A 135 8.87 23.95 10.10
N PHE A 136 8.68 22.82 10.79
CA PHE A 136 7.38 22.16 10.90
C PHE A 136 6.33 23.09 11.52
N LYS A 137 6.68 23.76 12.63
CA LYS A 137 5.81 24.75 13.29
C LYS A 137 5.43 25.91 12.36
N LYS A 138 6.34 26.33 11.46
CA LYS A 138 6.08 27.36 10.44
C LYS A 138 5.13 26.86 9.36
N LEU A 139 5.32 25.64 8.85
CA LEU A 139 4.45 25.03 7.85
C LEU A 139 3.02 24.85 8.38
N MET A 140 2.87 24.35 9.61
CA MET A 140 1.55 24.22 10.26
C MET A 140 0.83 25.57 10.38
N LYS A 141 1.54 26.64 10.75
CA LYS A 141 0.97 28.00 10.79
C LYS A 141 0.55 28.50 9.41
N LYS A 142 1.25 28.11 8.35
CA LYS A 142 0.89 28.48 6.97
C LYS A 142 -0.45 27.85 6.59
N ILE A 143 -0.59 26.53 6.78
CA ILE A 143 -1.83 25.80 6.46
C ILE A 143 -3.03 26.38 7.24
N LEU A 144 -2.86 26.62 8.55
CA LEU A 144 -3.94 27.13 9.41
C LEU A 144 -4.36 28.59 9.11
N LYS A 145 -3.50 29.37 8.43
CA LYS A 145 -3.86 30.74 8.01
C LYS A 145 -4.54 30.77 6.64
N GLU A 146 -4.32 29.76 5.82
CA GLU A 146 -4.85 29.62 4.47
C GLU A 146 -6.16 28.79 4.43
N SER A 147 -6.61 28.27 5.58
CA SER A 147 -7.84 27.48 5.77
C SER A 147 -8.99 28.35 6.30
#